data_AF-A0AAE0M1Q4-F1
#
_entry.id   AF-A0AAE0M1Q4-F1
#
_cell.length_a   1.000
_cell.length_b   1.000
_cell.length_c   1.000
_cell.angle_alpha   90.00
_cell.angle_beta   90.00
_cell.angle_gamma   90.00
#
_symmetry.space_group_name_H-M   'P 1'
#
loop_
_entity.id
_entity.type
_entity.pdbx_description
1 polymer ?
#
loop_
_entity_poly.entity_id
_entity_poly.type
_entity_poly.pdbx_seq_one_letter_code
_entity_poly.pdbx_strand_id
1 'polypeptide(L)'
;MPGNRIRVYVRFKDLKPVVDFVFETEGQLQQYQRVTTALGVKRIVSVDPRSRSIRVEVPPRAREVESSRSLNGFILHFERESEASAWIDPICRPVPNCPKVVVIQQYWDQGDLGEVLRAADEKYARRAPNLVADRRQRALTPPKKWFPYGRGPE
;
A
#
# COMPACT_ATOMS: atom_id res chain seq x y z
N MET A 1 15.18 -5.22 25.13
CA MET A 1 13.85 -4.61 25.34
C MET A 1 13.00 -4.91 24.12
N PRO A 2 11.69 -5.18 24.24
CA PRO A 2 10.89 -5.56 23.09
C PRO A 2 10.72 -4.33 22.16
N GLY A 3 11.26 -4.43 20.94
CA GLY A 3 11.15 -3.41 19.90
C GLY A 3 9.74 -3.30 19.32
N ASN A 4 9.46 -2.17 18.68
CA ASN A 4 8.13 -1.86 18.16
C ASN A 4 7.70 -2.90 17.11
N ARG A 5 6.54 -3.53 17.28
CA ARG A 5 6.07 -4.63 16.42
C ARG A 5 4.76 -4.31 15.74
N ILE A 6 4.75 -4.35 14.40
CA ILE A 6 3.51 -4.47 13.65
C ILE A 6 3.12 -5.93 13.63
N ARG A 7 1.91 -6.27 14.07
CA ARG A 7 1.38 -7.61 13.85
C ARG A 7 0.65 -7.63 12.51
N VAL A 8 1.25 -8.31 11.56
CA VAL A 8 0.67 -8.58 10.23
C VAL A 8 -0.10 -9.89 10.28
N TYR A 9 -1.38 -9.86 9.94
CA TYR A 9 -2.19 -11.06 9.72
C TYR A 9 -2.64 -11.09 8.27
N VAL A 10 -2.27 -12.14 7.55
CA VAL A 10 -2.74 -12.37 6.18
C VAL A 10 -3.88 -13.37 6.23
N ARG A 11 -5.05 -12.97 5.71
CA ARG A 11 -6.24 -13.82 5.67
C ARG A 11 -6.64 -14.06 4.22
N PHE A 12 -6.63 -15.31 3.81
CA PHE A 12 -7.23 -15.76 2.57
C PHE A 12 -8.67 -16.13 2.86
N LYS A 13 -9.61 -15.22 2.59
CA LYS A 13 -11.04 -15.51 2.62
C LYS A 13 -11.58 -15.20 1.23
N ASP A 14 -12.09 -16.22 0.53
CA ASP A 14 -12.82 -16.15 -0.75
C ASP A 14 -12.28 -15.13 -1.78
N LEU A 15 -11.48 -15.59 -2.76
CA LEU A 15 -11.00 -14.85 -3.97
C LEU A 15 -10.33 -13.48 -3.76
N LYS A 16 -10.31 -12.92 -2.54
CA LYS A 16 -9.80 -11.58 -2.21
C LYS A 16 -9.02 -11.62 -0.90
N PRO A 17 -7.71 -11.92 -0.98
CA PRO A 17 -6.88 -11.93 0.21
C PRO A 17 -6.89 -10.54 0.88
N VAL A 18 -6.83 -10.50 2.20
CA VAL A 18 -6.71 -9.25 2.97
C VAL A 18 -5.53 -9.32 3.93
N VAL A 19 -4.92 -8.18 4.19
CA VAL A 19 -3.87 -8.03 5.20
C VAL A 19 -4.36 -7.08 6.28
N ASP A 20 -4.35 -7.54 7.52
CA ASP A 20 -4.55 -6.73 8.70
C ASP A 20 -3.19 -6.30 9.25
N PHE A 21 -2.96 -4.98 9.31
CA PHE A 21 -1.85 -4.37 10.02
C PHE A 21 -2.32 -3.89 11.38
N VAL A 22 -1.72 -4.40 12.45
CA VAL A 22 -1.99 -3.95 13.82
C VAL A 22 -0.79 -3.19 14.35
N PHE A 23 -1.00 -1.92 14.68
CA PHE A 23 0.01 -1.00 15.18
C PHE A 23 0.03 -0.96 16.71
N GLU A 24 1.13 -0.48 17.27
CA GLU A 24 1.27 -0.39 18.73
C GLU A 24 0.59 0.84 19.30
N THR A 25 0.52 1.93 18.52
CA THR A 25 -0.12 3.17 18.95
C THR A 25 -1.17 3.61 17.93
N GLU A 26 -2.19 4.32 18.40
CA GLU A 26 -3.17 4.94 17.51
C GLU A 26 -2.51 5.99 16.60
N GLY A 27 -1.50 6.71 17.10
CA GLY A 27 -0.73 7.68 16.30
C GLY A 27 -0.07 7.05 15.08
N GLN A 28 0.56 5.88 15.23
CA GLN A 28 1.14 5.11 14.11
C GLN A 28 0.07 4.68 13.10
N LEU A 29 -1.09 4.19 13.59
CA LEU A 29 -2.21 3.82 12.73
C LEU A 29 -2.67 5.03 11.89
N GLN A 30 -2.90 6.17 12.54
CA GLN A 30 -3.37 7.38 11.87
C GLN A 30 -2.35 7.90 10.85
N GLN A 31 -1.06 7.90 11.19
CA GLN A 31 0.03 8.26 10.27
C GLN A 31 0.05 7.33 9.05
N TYR A 32 0.02 6.02 9.28
CA TYR A 32 0.03 5.04 8.20
C TYR A 32 -1.22 5.15 7.31
N GLN A 33 -2.40 5.38 7.89
CA GLN A 33 -3.64 5.61 7.14
C GLN A 33 -3.52 6.84 6.23
N ARG A 34 -2.98 7.97 6.74
CA ARG A 34 -2.77 9.18 5.95
C ARG A 34 -1.82 8.94 4.78
N VAL A 35 -0.67 8.33 5.06
CA VAL A 35 0.34 8.00 4.04
C VAL A 35 -0.23 7.09 2.97
N THR A 36 -0.91 6.01 3.38
CA THR A 36 -1.51 5.03 2.46
C THR A 36 -2.57 5.68 1.58
N THR A 37 -3.42 6.55 2.17
CA THR A 37 -4.46 7.29 1.43
C THR A 37 -3.85 8.28 0.44
N ALA A 38 -2.80 9.00 0.85
CA ALA A 38 -2.11 9.97 0.00
C ALA A 38 -1.40 9.31 -1.18
N LEU A 39 -0.83 8.12 -0.97
CA LEU A 39 -0.21 7.32 -2.01
C LEU A 39 -1.22 6.72 -2.99
N GLY A 40 -2.43 6.37 -2.51
CA GLY A 40 -3.45 5.72 -3.33
C GLY A 40 -3.06 4.33 -3.84
N VAL A 41 -2.05 3.73 -3.22
CA VAL A 41 -1.41 2.45 -3.60
C VAL A 41 -2.18 1.23 -3.13
N LYS A 42 -2.85 1.33 -1.98
CA LYS A 42 -3.58 0.22 -1.35
C LYS A 42 -5.03 0.60 -1.13
N ARG A 43 -5.92 -0.36 -1.33
CA ARG A 43 -7.33 -0.20 -1.01
C ARG A 43 -7.55 -0.54 0.46
N ILE A 44 -7.81 0.48 1.27
CA ILE A 44 -8.21 0.33 2.66
C ILE A 44 -9.65 -0.20 2.68
N VAL A 45 -9.85 -1.34 3.34
CA VAL A 45 -11.15 -2.00 3.50
C VAL A 45 -11.84 -1.52 4.78
N SER A 46 -11.09 -1.44 5.88
CA SER A 46 -11.60 -0.98 7.17
C SER A 46 -10.46 -0.46 8.04
N VAL A 47 -10.79 0.45 8.96
CA VAL A 47 -9.89 0.95 10.00
C VAL A 47 -10.62 0.76 11.32
N ASP A 48 -9.95 0.15 12.31
CA ASP A 48 -10.45 0.02 13.67
C ASP A 48 -9.45 0.66 14.66
N PRO A 49 -9.72 1.89 15.11
CA PRO A 49 -8.87 2.59 16.06
C PRO A 49 -8.75 1.86 17.41
N ARG A 50 -9.78 1.14 17.86
CA ARG A 50 -9.77 0.45 19.16
C ARG A 50 -8.77 -0.69 19.18
N SER A 51 -8.71 -1.46 18.09
CA SER A 51 -7.70 -2.50 17.92
C SER A 51 -6.39 -1.97 17.31
N ARG A 52 -6.29 -0.67 17.03
CA ARG A 52 -5.16 -0.03 16.33
C ARG A 52 -4.85 -0.73 15.01
N SER A 53 -5.89 -1.17 14.30
CA SER A 53 -5.73 -1.99 13.10
C SER A 53 -6.28 -1.34 11.84
N ILE A 54 -5.67 -1.68 10.72
CA ILE A 54 -6.13 -1.33 9.38
C ILE A 54 -6.09 -2.55 8.50
N ARG A 55 -7.19 -2.79 7.79
CA ARG A 55 -7.32 -3.86 6.82
C ARG A 55 -7.16 -3.29 5.42
N VAL A 56 -6.30 -3.92 4.63
CA VAL A 56 -6.16 -3.63 3.20
C VAL A 56 -6.51 -4.86 2.37
N GLU A 57 -7.12 -4.63 1.21
CA GLU A 57 -7.34 -5.68 0.20
C GLU A 57 -5.99 -5.98 -0.44
N VAL A 58 -5.57 -7.23 -0.49
CA VAL A 58 -4.43 -7.68 -1.29
C VAL A 58 -4.91 -7.85 -2.72
N PRO A 59 -4.16 -7.41 -3.75
CA PRO A 59 -4.60 -7.56 -5.11
C PRO A 59 -4.84 -9.04 -5.42
N PRO A 60 -5.89 -9.38 -6.20
CA PRO A 60 -6.20 -10.77 -6.55
C PRO A 60 -5.08 -11.48 -7.34
N ARG A 61 -4.06 -10.73 -7.77
CA ARG A 61 -2.88 -11.21 -8.50
C ARG A 61 -1.67 -11.47 -7.59
N ALA A 62 -1.80 -11.27 -6.28
CA ALA A 62 -0.82 -11.80 -5.34
C ALA A 62 -1.00 -13.32 -5.28
N ARG A 63 -0.02 -14.06 -5.81
CA ARG A 63 -0.12 -15.51 -5.99
C ARG A 63 0.23 -16.29 -4.73
N GLU A 64 1.15 -15.74 -3.95
CA GLU A 64 1.76 -16.44 -2.84
C GLU A 64 2.11 -15.48 -1.72
N VAL A 65 1.94 -15.97 -0.49
CA VAL A 65 2.37 -15.30 0.72
C VAL A 65 3.22 -16.25 1.54
N GLU A 66 4.48 -15.86 1.76
CA GLU A 66 5.41 -16.61 2.58
C GLU A 66 5.79 -15.80 3.82
N SER A 67 6.07 -16.45 4.94
CA SER A 67 6.71 -15.80 6.07
C SER A 67 8.22 -16.00 6.00
N SER A 68 9.00 -14.93 6.06
CA SER A 68 10.47 -15.00 6.07
C SER A 68 11.03 -14.36 7.34
N ARG A 69 11.78 -15.17 8.10
CA ARG A 69 12.52 -14.69 9.28
C ARG A 69 13.72 -13.83 8.88
N SER A 70 14.42 -14.16 7.79
CA SER A 70 15.59 -13.39 7.33
C SER A 70 15.21 -12.00 6.81
N LEU A 71 14.01 -11.87 6.26
CA LEU A 71 13.46 -10.59 5.78
C LEU A 71 12.54 -9.92 6.81
N ASN A 72 12.46 -10.48 8.03
CA ASN A 72 11.68 -9.93 9.14
C ASN A 72 10.22 -9.62 8.78
N GLY A 73 9.56 -10.47 7.98
CA GLY A 73 8.26 -10.13 7.42
C GLY A 73 7.57 -11.21 6.61
N PHE A 74 6.52 -10.79 5.89
CA PHE A 74 5.81 -11.60 4.92
C PHE A 74 6.19 -11.19 3.50
N ILE A 75 6.42 -12.16 2.63
CA ILE A 75 6.73 -11.95 1.22
C ILE A 75 5.43 -12.08 0.44
N LEU A 76 5.15 -11.11 -0.43
CA LEU A 76 4.08 -11.16 -1.43
C LEU A 76 4.70 -11.33 -2.82
N HIS A 77 4.24 -12.34 -3.55
CA HIS A 77 4.62 -12.57 -4.95
C HIS A 77 3.54 -12.08 -5.90
N PHE A 78 3.92 -11.22 -6.85
CA PHE A 78 3.04 -10.67 -7.88
C PHE A 78 3.35 -11.27 -9.26
N GLU A 79 2.38 -11.20 -10.17
CA GLU A 79 2.59 -11.63 -11.55
C GLU A 79 3.48 -10.66 -12.33
N ARG A 80 3.31 -9.37 -12.06
CA ARG A 80 3.94 -8.26 -12.77
C ARG A 80 4.68 -7.33 -11.82
N GLU A 81 5.80 -6.80 -12.29
CA GLU A 81 6.60 -5.80 -11.57
C GLU A 81 5.82 -4.51 -11.29
N SER A 82 4.97 -4.08 -12.24
CA SER A 82 4.12 -2.91 -12.07
C SER A 82 3.16 -3.05 -10.87
N GLU A 83 2.75 -4.28 -10.55
CA GLU A 83 1.84 -4.58 -9.44
C GLU A 83 2.58 -4.60 -8.10
N ALA A 84 3.75 -5.24 -8.07
CA ALA A 84 4.65 -5.18 -6.91
C ALA A 84 5.01 -3.72 -6.58
N SER A 85 5.36 -2.94 -7.60
CA SER A 85 5.70 -1.51 -7.47
C SER A 85 4.53 -0.67 -6.96
N ALA A 86 3.30 -0.99 -7.38
CA ALA A 86 2.09 -0.35 -6.88
C ALA A 86 1.78 -0.72 -5.43
N TRP A 87 2.43 -1.74 -4.85
CA TRP A 87 2.26 -2.13 -3.45
C TRP A 87 3.32 -1.57 -2.51
N ILE A 88 4.32 -0.86 -3.04
CA ILE A 88 5.42 -0.29 -2.27
C ILE A 88 4.92 0.90 -1.45
N ASP A 89 5.19 0.86 -0.15
CA ASP A 89 4.91 1.93 0.79
C ASP A 89 5.94 1.89 1.95
N PRO A 90 5.81 2.69 3.01
CA PRO A 90 6.80 2.69 4.08
C PRO A 90 6.98 1.34 4.79
N ILE A 91 5.97 0.45 4.77
CA ILE A 91 5.98 -0.87 5.43
C ILE A 91 6.25 -1.99 4.42
N CYS A 92 5.84 -1.81 3.18
CA CYS A 92 6.00 -2.74 2.07
C CYS A 92 7.18 -2.37 1.19
N ARG A 93 8.29 -3.10 1.30
CA ARG A 93 9.55 -2.80 0.61
C ARG A 93 9.79 -3.75 -0.57
N PRO A 94 10.38 -3.27 -1.68
CA PRO A 94 10.81 -4.15 -2.77
C PRO A 94 11.97 -5.05 -2.30
N VAL A 95 12.06 -6.25 -2.88
CA VAL A 95 13.21 -7.14 -2.65
C VAL A 95 14.27 -6.89 -3.74
N PRO A 96 15.55 -6.66 -3.37
CA PRO A 96 16.62 -6.46 -4.35
C PRO A 96 16.69 -7.63 -5.34
N ASN A 97 16.85 -7.32 -6.63
CA ASN A 97 16.93 -8.29 -7.73
C ASN A 97 15.66 -9.16 -7.94
N CYS A 98 14.56 -8.87 -7.23
CA CYS A 98 13.29 -9.59 -7.32
C CYS A 98 12.14 -8.59 -7.56
N PRO A 99 12.00 -8.03 -8.78
CA PRO A 99 11.09 -6.91 -9.06
C PRO A 99 9.59 -7.24 -8.91
N LYS A 100 9.24 -8.53 -8.85
CA LYS A 100 7.86 -9.01 -8.66
C LYS A 100 7.51 -9.31 -7.20
N VAL A 101 8.41 -8.97 -6.27
CA VAL A 101 8.33 -9.42 -4.88
C VAL A 101 8.38 -8.21 -3.95
N VAL A 102 7.46 -8.21 -2.97
CA VAL A 102 7.38 -7.18 -1.93
C VAL A 102 7.41 -7.85 -0.57
N VAL A 103 8.24 -7.34 0.33
CA VAL A 103 8.24 -7.73 1.74
C VAL A 103 7.38 -6.76 2.53
N ILE A 104 6.38 -7.29 3.20
CA ILE A 104 5.67 -6.64 4.28
C ILE A 104 6.51 -6.79 5.56
N GLN A 105 7.17 -5.71 5.98
CA GLN A 105 8.03 -5.74 7.15
C GLN A 105 7.20 -5.80 8.44
N GLN A 106 7.37 -6.89 9.20
CA GLN A 106 6.65 -7.14 10.44
C GLN A 106 7.44 -6.68 11.68
N TYR A 107 8.75 -6.94 11.68
CA TYR A 107 9.63 -6.60 12.79
C TYR A 107 10.42 -5.33 12.49
N TRP A 108 10.41 -4.44 13.46
CA TRP A 108 11.05 -3.14 13.40
C TRP A 108 11.90 -2.95 14.66
N ASP A 109 13.02 -2.27 14.49
CA ASP A 109 13.77 -1.79 15.63
C ASP A 109 12.98 -0.67 16.33
N GLN A 110 13.33 -0.42 17.60
CA GLN A 110 12.61 0.54 18.42
C GLN A 110 12.76 1.96 17.83
N GLY A 111 11.65 2.63 17.55
CA GLY A 111 11.63 3.97 16.97
C GLY A 111 11.61 4.00 15.43
N ASP A 112 12.23 3.03 14.75
CA ASP A 112 12.36 2.99 13.29
C ASP A 112 11.02 3.12 12.56
N LEU A 113 10.00 2.38 13.01
CA LEU A 113 8.68 2.45 12.40
C LEU A 113 8.08 3.86 12.50
N GLY A 114 8.22 4.50 13.67
CA GLY A 114 7.70 5.84 13.89
C GLY A 114 8.43 6.86 13.02
N GLU A 115 9.75 6.74 12.89
CA GLU A 115 10.55 7.60 12.02
C GLU A 115 10.21 7.43 10.55
N VAL A 116 10.08 6.19 10.08
CA VAL A 116 9.70 5.88 8.70
C VAL A 116 8.31 6.39 8.36
N LEU A 117 7.34 6.21 9.26
CA LEU A 117 5.98 6.74 9.08
C LEU A 117 5.97 8.26 9.11
N ARG A 118 6.70 8.91 10.02
CA ARG A 118 6.81 10.37 10.10
C ARG A 118 7.45 10.96 8.84
N ALA A 119 8.59 10.40 8.40
CA ALA A 119 9.28 10.85 7.20
C ALA A 119 8.40 10.70 5.95
N ALA A 120 7.62 9.63 5.88
CA ALA A 120 6.64 9.44 4.82
C ALA A 120 5.50 10.47 4.91
N ASP A 121 4.91 10.67 6.09
CA ASP A 121 3.83 11.64 6.32
C ASP A 121 4.29 13.06 5.92
N GLU A 122 5.50 13.47 6.29
CA GLU A 122 6.09 14.75 5.87
C GLU A 122 6.31 14.83 4.35
N LYS A 123 6.85 13.78 3.73
CA LYS A 123 7.07 13.71 2.28
C LYS A 123 5.77 13.87 1.50
N TYR A 124 4.69 13.24 1.96
CA TYR A 124 3.40 13.26 1.28
C TYR A 124 2.54 14.47 1.64
N ALA A 125 2.66 15.02 2.86
CA ALA A 125 2.07 16.30 3.25
C ALA A 125 2.59 17.45 2.36
N ARG A 126 3.90 17.45 2.05
CA ARG A 126 4.49 18.41 1.09
C ARG A 126 3.99 18.26 -0.35
N ARG A 127 3.44 17.09 -0.72
CA ARG A 127 2.88 16.81 -2.06
C ARG A 127 1.36 17.04 -2.16
N ALA A 128 0.67 17.17 -1.02
CA ALA A 128 -0.78 17.39 -0.97
C ALA A 128 -1.30 18.59 -1.80
N PRO A 129 -0.64 19.76 -1.88
CA PRO A 129 -1.15 20.84 -2.71
C PRO A 129 -1.14 20.51 -4.23
N ASN A 130 -0.23 19.64 -4.69
CA ASN A 130 -0.10 19.30 -6.11
C ASN A 130 -0.99 18.14 -6.55
N LEU A 131 -1.31 17.21 -5.65
CA LEU A 131 -2.17 16.04 -5.94
C LEU A 131 -3.66 16.41 -6.05
N VAL A 132 -4.13 17.40 -5.27
CA VAL A 132 -5.52 17.88 -5.36
C VAL A 132 -5.76 18.65 -6.66
N ALA A 133 -4.75 19.39 -7.14
CA ALA A 133 -4.79 20.08 -8.43
C ALA A 133 -4.86 19.10 -9.62
N ASP A 134 -4.02 18.06 -9.62
CA ASP A 134 -3.98 17.03 -10.68
C ASP A 134 -5.28 16.22 -10.77
N ARG A 135 -5.89 15.89 -9.61
CA ARG A 135 -7.21 15.21 -9.57
C ARG A 135 -8.34 16.08 -10.08
N ARG A 136 -8.36 17.39 -9.75
CA ARG A 136 -9.36 18.33 -10.30
C ARG A 136 -9.20 18.51 -11.80
N GLN A 137 -7.97 18.57 -12.31
CA GLN A 137 -7.72 18.64 -13.76
C GLN A 137 -8.18 17.37 -14.49
N ARG A 138 -7.92 16.16 -13.95
CA ARG A 138 -8.41 14.92 -14.56
C ARG A 138 -9.93 14.78 -14.52
N ALA A 139 -10.60 15.28 -13.48
CA ALA A 139 -12.06 15.28 -13.39
C ALA A 139 -12.74 16.27 -14.36
N LEU A 140 -12.01 17.30 -14.82
CA LEU A 140 -12.50 18.31 -15.76
C LEU A 140 -12.14 18.03 -17.22
N THR A 141 -11.30 17.02 -17.48
CA THR A 141 -10.98 16.63 -18.85
C THR A 141 -11.96 15.52 -19.26
N PRO A 142 -12.98 15.80 -20.10
CA PRO A 142 -13.85 14.74 -20.58
C PRO A 142 -13.01 13.68 -21.30
N PRO A 143 -13.31 12.38 -21.14
CA PRO A 143 -12.61 11.36 -21.88
C PRO A 143 -12.72 11.68 -23.38
N LYS A 144 -11.58 11.76 -24.07
CA LYS A 144 -11.56 11.87 -25.53
C LYS A 144 -12.47 10.78 -26.08
N LYS A 145 -13.59 11.18 -26.69
CA LYS A 145 -14.49 10.27 -27.39
C LYS A 145 -13.64 9.50 -28.39
N TRP A 146 -13.43 8.22 -28.11
CA TRP A 146 -12.98 7.28 -29.13
C TRP A 146 -14.12 7.20 -30.15
N PHE A 147 -13.90 7.74 -31.35
CA PHE A 147 -14.74 7.46 -32.50
C PHE A 147 -14.31 6.10 -33.06
N PRO A 148 -15.15 5.05 -33.00
CA PRO A 148 -14.93 3.88 -33.82
C PRO A 148 -15.55 4.13 -35.20
N TYR A 149 -14.96 3.54 -36.23
CA TYR A 149 -15.44 3.46 -37.62
C TYR A 149 -15.19 4.66 -38.53
N GLY A 150 -14.05 4.62 -39.22
CA GLY A 150 -13.98 5.07 -40.60
C GLY A 150 -14.68 4.06 -41.51
N ARG A 151 -15.95 4.31 -41.84
CA ARG A 151 -16.54 3.95 -43.14
C ARG A 151 -16.76 5.28 -43.88
N GLY A 152 -16.42 5.32 -45.17
CA GLY A 152 -16.69 6.44 -46.10
C GLY A 152 -18.18 6.81 -46.20
N PRO A 153 -18.58 7.80 -47.01
CA PRO A 153 -18.23 8.00 -48.42
C PRO A 153 -17.66 9.42 -48.67
N GLU A 154 -17.17 9.86 -49.83
CA GLU A 154 -17.51 9.67 -51.25
C GLU A 154 -16.25 9.64 -52.13
#